data_AF-Q46159-F1
#
_entry.id   AF-Q46159-F1
#
_cell.length_a   1.000
_cell.length_b   1.000
_cell.length_c   1.000
_cell.angle_alpha   90.00
_cell.angle_beta   90.00
_cell.angle_gamma   90.00
#
_symmetry.space_group_name_H-M   'P 1'
#
loop_
_entity.id
_entity.type
_entity.pdbx_description
1 polymer ?
#
loop_
_entity_poly.entity_id
_entity_poly.type
_entity_poly.pdbx_seq_one_letter_code
_entity_poly.pdbx_strand_id
1 'polypeptide(L)'
;CEIPFETLDDLSGKMPNLRQQMMRLMSGEIKGDQDMILLLSKKNAEERLDVFIYNLSRRFGQRGFSPREFRLTMTRGDIGNYLGLTVETISR
;
A
#
# COMPACT_ATOMS: atom_id res chain seq x y z
N CYS A 1 7.54 -15.94 -1.57
CA CYS A 1 7.32 -17.21 -0.85
C CYS A 1 5.83 -17.48 -0.90
N GLU A 2 5.43 -18.59 -1.51
CA GLU A 2 4.05 -19.04 -1.43
C GLU A 2 3.85 -19.77 -0.11
N ILE A 3 2.75 -19.50 0.57
CA ILE A 3 2.42 -20.11 1.86
C ILE A 3 1.06 -20.79 1.66
N PRO A 4 0.97 -22.14 1.74
CA PRO A 4 -0.30 -22.83 1.65
C PRO A 4 -1.27 -22.33 2.73
N PHE A 5 -2.47 -21.92 2.31
CA PHE A 5 -3.44 -21.32 3.22
C PHE A 5 -3.79 -22.23 4.39
N GLU A 6 -4.04 -23.51 4.12
CA GLU A 6 -4.37 -24.51 5.16
C GLU A 6 -3.25 -24.65 6.20
N THR A 7 -1.98 -24.62 5.76
CA THR A 7 -0.84 -24.65 6.68
C THR A 7 -0.73 -23.38 7.50
N LEU A 8 -0.97 -22.21 6.88
CA LEU A 8 -0.96 -20.93 7.58
C LEU A 8 -2.09 -20.83 8.63
N ASP A 9 -3.27 -21.34 8.29
CA ASP A 9 -4.44 -21.36 9.18
C ASP A 9 -4.20 -22.30 10.38
N ASP A 10 -3.74 -23.53 10.13
CA ASP A 10 -3.36 -24.48 11.18
C ASP A 10 -2.27 -23.92 12.12
N LEU A 11 -1.21 -23.34 11.57
CA LEU A 11 -0.16 -22.69 12.36
C LEU A 11 -0.70 -21.50 13.16
N SER A 12 -1.64 -20.73 12.62
CA SER A 12 -2.28 -19.62 13.32
C SER A 12 -3.19 -20.09 14.45
N GLY A 13 -3.77 -21.28 14.34
CA GLY A 13 -4.44 -21.96 15.46
C GLY A 13 -3.47 -22.24 16.61
N LYS A 14 -2.27 -22.72 16.28
CA LYS A 14 -1.23 -23.16 17.23
C LYS A 14 -0.36 -22.02 17.79
N MET A 15 -0.22 -20.92 17.06
CA MET A 15 0.69 -19.82 17.38
C MET A 15 -0.10 -18.50 17.56
N PRO A 16 -0.44 -18.10 18.80
CA PRO A 16 -1.30 -16.94 19.04
C PRO A 16 -0.72 -15.62 18.51
N ASN A 17 0.60 -15.43 18.59
CA ASN A 17 1.27 -14.24 18.07
C ASN A 17 1.21 -14.16 16.54
N LEU A 18 1.26 -15.31 15.85
CA LEU A 18 1.11 -15.36 14.39
C LEU A 18 -0.31 -14.94 13.98
N ARG A 19 -1.32 -15.50 14.65
CA ARG A 19 -2.73 -15.14 14.43
C ARG A 19 -2.99 -13.66 14.67
N GLN A 20 -2.46 -13.10 15.77
CA GLN A 20 -2.57 -11.66 16.04
C GLN A 20 -1.91 -10.82 14.92
N GLN A 21 -0.75 -11.26 14.42
CA GLN A 21 -0.08 -10.57 13.34
C GLN A 21 -0.86 -10.65 12.02
N MET A 22 -1.44 -11.81 11.68
CA MET A 22 -2.31 -11.95 10.51
C MET A 22 -3.53 -11.03 10.59
N MET A 23 -4.22 -11.02 11.73
CA MET A 23 -5.38 -10.13 11.95
C MET A 23 -4.98 -8.66 11.82
N ARG A 24 -3.80 -8.27 12.35
CA ARG A 24 -3.27 -6.92 12.21
C ARG A 24 -2.95 -6.57 10.75
N LEU A 25 -2.39 -7.51 9.98
CA LEU A 25 -2.08 -7.31 8.56
C LEU A 25 -3.37 -7.12 7.74
N MET A 26 -4.34 -8.02 7.88
CA MET A 26 -5.63 -7.92 7.20
C MET A 26 -6.38 -6.64 7.56
N SER A 27 -6.41 -6.27 8.85
CA SER A 27 -7.02 -5.02 9.30
C SER A 27 -6.30 -3.80 8.73
N GLY A 28 -4.96 -3.86 8.61
CA GLY A 28 -4.17 -2.81 7.98
C GLY A 28 -4.48 -2.65 6.49
N GLU A 29 -4.71 -3.75 5.77
CA GLU A 29 -5.09 -3.75 4.35
C GLU A 29 -6.48 -3.15 4.15
N ILE A 30 -7.48 -3.57 4.94
CA ILE A 30 -8.83 -2.99 4.92
C ILE A 30 -8.78 -1.48 5.16
N LYS A 31 -7.98 -1.04 6.14
CA LYS A 31 -7.81 0.39 6.42
C LYS A 31 -7.18 1.12 5.23
N GLY A 32 -6.18 0.51 4.59
CA GLY A 32 -5.55 1.07 3.39
C GLY A 32 -6.55 1.26 2.24
N ASP A 33 -7.45 0.31 2.02
CA ASP A 33 -8.49 0.41 1.01
C ASP A 33 -9.52 1.51 1.34
N GLN A 34 -9.89 1.66 2.61
CA GLN A 34 -10.75 2.76 3.05
C GLN A 34 -10.10 4.13 2.82
N ASP A 35 -8.81 4.27 3.14
CA ASP A 35 -8.03 5.49 2.87
C ASP A 35 -7.95 5.76 1.36
N MET A 36 -7.84 4.72 0.52
CA MET A 36 -7.86 4.84 -0.94
C MET A 36 -9.22 5.31 -1.46
N ILE A 37 -10.32 4.73 -0.98
CA ILE A 37 -11.67 5.15 -1.36
C ILE A 37 -11.88 6.64 -1.06
N LEU A 38 -11.43 7.10 0.12
CA LEU A 38 -11.49 8.51 0.50
C LEU A 38 -10.65 9.38 -0.44
N LEU A 39 -9.42 8.95 -0.76
CA LEU A 39 -8.52 9.65 -1.67
C LEU A 39 -9.16 9.83 -3.06
N LEU A 40 -9.71 8.77 -3.64
CA LEU A 40 -10.36 8.82 -4.95
C LEU A 40 -11.65 9.66 -4.95
N SER A 41 -12.34 9.76 -3.80
CA SER A 41 -13.63 10.45 -3.70
C SER A 41 -13.52 11.94 -3.37
N LYS A 42 -12.44 12.36 -2.70
CA LYS A 42 -12.34 13.71 -2.10
C LYS A 42 -11.11 14.51 -2.52
N LYS A 43 -10.08 13.87 -3.09
CA LYS A 43 -8.82 14.54 -3.41
C LYS A 43 -8.73 14.91 -4.88
N ASN A 44 -8.10 16.04 -5.18
CA ASN A 44 -7.74 16.45 -6.54
C ASN A 44 -6.51 15.67 -7.04
N ALA A 45 -6.09 15.88 -8.29
CA ALA A 45 -4.98 15.14 -8.89
C ALA A 45 -3.64 15.32 -8.16
N GLU A 46 -3.31 16.56 -7.78
CA GLU A 46 -2.08 16.92 -7.05
C GLU A 46 -2.06 16.23 -5.68
N GLU A 47 -3.14 16.39 -4.90
CA GLU A 47 -3.25 15.78 -3.57
C GLU A 47 -3.19 14.24 -3.63
N ARG A 48 -3.76 13.62 -4.67
CA ARG A 48 -3.69 12.16 -4.84
C ARG A 48 -2.25 11.69 -5.04
N LEU A 49 -1.51 12.39 -5.89
CA LEU A 49 -0.12 12.07 -6.16
C LEU A 49 0.75 12.32 -4.91
N ASP A 50 0.54 13.42 -4.21
CA ASP A 50 1.24 13.74 -2.95
C ASP A 50 1.04 12.65 -1.90
N VAL A 51 -0.21 12.22 -1.67
CA VAL A 51 -0.50 11.16 -0.71
C VAL A 51 0.08 9.83 -1.16
N PHE A 52 0.07 9.52 -2.47
CA PHE A 52 0.71 8.32 -3.01
C PHE A 52 2.22 8.28 -2.72
N ILE A 53 2.93 9.38 -3.03
CA ILE A 53 4.37 9.51 -2.81
C ILE A 53 4.69 9.49 -1.31
N TYR A 54 3.90 10.18 -0.48
CA TYR A 54 4.04 10.16 0.97
C TYR A 54 3.89 8.74 1.54
N ASN A 55 2.89 8.00 1.07
CA ASN A 55 2.68 6.61 1.50
C ASN A 55 3.81 5.68 1.06
N LEU A 56 4.42 5.91 -0.10
CA LEU A 56 5.62 5.17 -0.52
C LEU A 56 6.83 5.53 0.37
N SER A 57 7.09 6.81 0.57
CA SER A 57 8.16 7.31 1.44
C SER A 57 8.10 6.68 2.85
N ARG A 58 6.91 6.68 3.47
CA ARG A 58 6.69 6.05 4.77
C ARG A 58 6.94 4.55 4.74
N ARG A 59 6.46 3.84 3.72
CA ARG A 59 6.63 2.39 3.58
C ARG A 59 8.09 1.99 3.36
N PHE A 60 8.87 2.81 2.66
CA PHE A 60 10.32 2.65 2.54
C PHE A 60 11.02 2.88 3.88
N GLY A 61 10.70 3.98 4.57
CA GLY A 61 11.26 4.28 5.90
C GLY A 61 11.00 3.17 6.92
N GLN A 62 9.79 2.62 6.96
CA GLN A 62 9.43 1.50 7.84
C GLN A 62 10.20 0.21 7.54
N ARG A 63 10.68 0.04 6.31
CA ARG A 63 11.49 -1.12 5.87
C ARG A 63 13.00 -0.87 6.00
N GLY A 64 13.41 0.27 6.58
CA GLY A 64 14.81 0.63 6.78
C GLY A 64 15.49 1.28 5.57
N PHE A 65 14.73 1.67 4.53
CA PHE A 65 15.25 2.40 3.38
C PHE A 65 15.16 3.92 3.58
N SER A 66 15.82 4.68 2.73
CA SER A 66 15.72 6.14 2.73
C SER A 66 14.26 6.58 2.48
N PRO A 67 13.67 7.39 3.38
CA PRO A 67 12.34 7.97 3.13
C PRO A 67 12.41 9.18 2.18
N ARG A 68 13.61 9.69 1.87
CA ARG A 68 13.81 10.90 1.05
C ARG A 68 14.14 10.58 -0.41
N GLU A 69 14.69 9.41 -0.67
CA GLU A 69 15.11 8.99 -2.00
C GLU A 69 14.75 7.52 -2.21
N PHE A 70 13.93 7.27 -3.23
CA PHE A 70 13.49 5.93 -3.59
C PHE A 70 13.07 5.92 -5.06
N ARG A 71 13.17 4.75 -5.67
CA ARG A 71 12.76 4.53 -7.06
C ARG A 71 11.31 4.06 -7.12
N LEU A 72 10.55 4.59 -8.06
CA LEU A 72 9.24 4.07 -8.42
C LEU A 72 9.43 2.86 -9.32
N THR A 73 9.12 1.65 -8.80
CA THR A 73 9.25 0.40 -9.54
C THR A 73 8.16 0.23 -10.61
N MET A 74 7.00 0.83 -10.36
CA MET A 74 5.86 0.86 -11.26
C MET A 74 6.01 1.93 -12.35
N THR A 75 5.32 1.76 -13.47
CA THR A 75 5.32 2.76 -14.55
C THR A 75 4.43 3.96 -14.19
N ARG A 76 4.62 5.09 -14.89
CA ARG A 76 3.69 6.23 -14.76
C ARG A 76 2.26 5.86 -15.17
N GLY A 77 2.11 4.91 -16.11
CA GLY A 77 0.81 4.36 -16.50
C GLY A 77 0.14 3.60 -15.36
N ASP A 78 0.88 2.77 -14.63
CA ASP A 78 0.36 2.03 -13.48
C ASP A 78 -0.06 2.97 -12.34
N ILE A 79 0.72 4.03 -12.09
CA ILE A 79 0.37 5.06 -11.10
C ILE A 79 -0.91 5.78 -11.54
N GLY A 80 -1.02 6.13 -12.81
CA GLY A 80 -2.21 6.77 -13.38
C GLY A 80 -3.44 5.91 -13.23
N ASN A 81 -3.34 4.64 -13.61
CA ASN A 81 -4.41 3.67 -13.46
C ASN A 81 -4.86 3.54 -12.00
N TYR A 82 -3.91 3.42 -11.07
CA TYR A 82 -4.19 3.28 -9.65
C TYR A 82 -4.85 4.51 -9.01
N LEU A 83 -4.49 5.72 -9.46
CA LEU A 83 -5.00 6.99 -8.90
C LEU A 83 -6.16 7.61 -9.70
N GLY A 84 -6.55 6.99 -10.82
CA GLY A 84 -7.50 7.56 -11.76
C GLY A 84 -7.00 8.84 -12.44
N LEU A 85 -5.71 8.90 -12.76
CA LEU A 85 -5.02 10.03 -13.40
C LEU A 85 -4.46 9.64 -14.76
N THR A 86 -4.26 10.63 -15.63
CA THR A 86 -3.56 10.40 -16.90
C THR A 86 -2.05 10.43 -16.68
N VAL A 87 -1.31 9.79 -17.58
CA VAL A 87 0.17 9.85 -17.59
C VAL A 87 0.66 11.30 -17.74
N GLU A 88 -0.06 12.13 -18.51
CA GLU A 88 0.26 13.55 -18.66
C GLU A 88 0.11 14.30 -17.34
N THR A 89 -1.00 14.09 -16.60
CA THR A 89 -1.21 14.73 -15.29
C THR A 89 -0.15 14.33 -14.26
N ILE A 90 0.33 13.08 -14.28
CA ILE A 90 1.41 12.63 -13.40
C ILE A 90 2.77 13.22 -13.81
N SER A 91 2.95 13.51 -15.09
CA SER A 91 4.23 13.94 -15.65
C SER A 91 4.44 15.45 -15.64
N ARG A 92 3.35 16.22 -15.55
CA ARG A 92 3.33 17.68 -15.50
C ARG A 92 3.80 18.18 -14.14
#